data_AF-A0A3D8IKW3-F1
#
_entry.id   AF-A0A3D8IKW3-F1
#
_cell.length_a   1.000
_cell.length_b   1.000
_cell.length_c   1.000
_cell.angle_alpha   90.00
_cell.angle_beta   90.00
_cell.angle_gamma   90.00
#
_symmetry.space_group_name_H-M   'P 1'
#
loop_
_entity.id
_entity.type
_entity.pdbx_description
1 polymer ?
#
loop_
_entity_poly.entity_id
_entity_poly.type
_entity_poly.pdbx_seq_one_letter_code
_entity_poly.pdbx_strand_id
1 'polypeptide(L)' 'MVKGYIIFYTSADVFESESILNLITEVSIKLVSTPRKFSSDCGISIYFECQDNLDIINMALENIEYEIKILD' A
#
# COMPACT_ATOMS: atom_id res chain seq x y z
N MET A 1 -13.16 1.98 8.73
CA MET A 1 -12.37 2.45 7.57
C MET A 1 -10.98 2.83 8.04
N VAL A 2 -9.98 2.07 7.61
CA VAL A 2 -8.56 2.28 7.87
C VAL A 2 -7.92 2.82 6.60
N LYS A 3 -7.05 3.82 6.73
CA LYS A 3 -6.37 4.41 5.59
C LYS A 3 -4.90 4.64 5.92
N GLY A 4 -4.06 4.65 4.90
CA GLY A 4 -2.62 4.73 5.12
C GLY A 4 -1.82 4.66 3.84
N TYR A 5 -0.54 4.38 4.02
CA TYR A 5 0.40 4.15 2.93
C TYR A 5 1.03 2.78 3.08
N ILE A 6 1.20 2.09 1.96
CA ILE A 6 2.04 0.90 1.82
C ILE A 6 3.33 1.37 1.17
N ILE A 7 4.44 1.20 1.89
CA ILE A 7 5.78 1.59 1.48
C ILE A 7 6.51 0.33 1.02
N PHE A 8 7.11 0.39 -0.17
CA PHE A 8 7.77 -0.74 -0.81
C PHE A 8 9.26 -0.44 -0.99
N TYR A 9 10.08 -1.49 -1.08
CA TYR A 9 11.52 -1.37 -1.33
C TYR A 9 11.85 -1.19 -2.81
N THR A 10 10.99 -1.68 -3.71
CA THR A 10 11.17 -1.53 -5.16
C THR A 10 9.91 -1.01 -5.84
N SER A 11 10.06 -0.35 -6.99
CA SER A 11 8.92 0.05 -7.81
C SER A 11 8.23 -1.14 -8.48
N ALA A 12 8.92 -2.25 -8.70
CA ALA A 12 8.32 -3.47 -9.25
C ALA A 12 7.23 -4.00 -8.30
N ASP A 13 7.54 -4.07 -7.01
CA ASP A 13 6.62 -4.51 -5.97
C ASP A 13 5.38 -3.59 -5.86
N VAL A 14 5.55 -2.29 -6.10
CA VAL A 14 4.44 -1.33 -6.14
C VAL A 14 3.46 -1.67 -7.25
N PHE A 15 3.94 -1.92 -8.47
CA PHE A 15 3.08 -2.20 -9.62
C PHE A 15 2.42 -3.58 -9.53
N GLU A 16 3.14 -4.57 -9.01
CA GLU A 16 2.59 -5.88 -8.71
C GLU A 16 1.46 -5.76 -7.67
N SER A 17 1.74 -5.07 -6.56
CA SER A 17 0.75 -4.84 -5.50
C SER A 17 -0.45 -4.03 -5.98
N GLU A 18 -0.25 -3.02 -6.83
CA GLU A 18 -1.35 -2.26 -7.44
C GLU A 18 -2.29 -3.19 -8.22
N SER A 19 -1.71 -4.10 -9.02
CA SER A 19 -2.49 -5.04 -9.83
C SER A 19 -3.30 -5.99 -8.96
N ILE A 20 -2.72 -6.49 -7.87
CA ILE A 20 -3.39 -7.40 -6.91
C ILE A 20 -4.49 -6.67 -6.15
N LEU A 21 -4.18 -5.51 -5.56
CA LEU A 21 -5.11 -4.77 -4.70
C LEU A 21 -6.30 -4.19 -5.47
N ASN A 22 -6.14 -3.85 -6.76
CA ASN A 22 -7.24 -3.41 -7.62
C ASN A 22 -8.32 -4.49 -7.85
N LEU A 23 -8.03 -5.77 -7.53
CA LEU A 23 -9.01 -6.87 -7.60
C LEU A 23 -9.89 -6.97 -6.34
N ILE A 24 -9.59 -6.20 -5.30
CA ILE A 24 -10.23 -6.28 -3.98
C ILE A 24 -11.24 -5.14 -3.85
N THR A 25 -12.53 -5.46 -3.78
CA THR A 25 -13.62 -4.46 -3.76
C THR A 25 -13.65 -3.59 -2.50
N GLU A 26 -13.11 -4.10 -1.40
CA GLU A 26 -13.09 -3.50 -0.07
C GLU A 26 -11.93 -2.52 0.13
N VAL A 27 -11.02 -2.45 -0.85
CA VAL A 27 -9.81 -1.63 -0.82
C VAL A 27 -9.80 -0.68 -2.01
N SER A 28 -9.79 0.62 -1.76
CA SER A 28 -9.49 1.63 -2.76
C SER A 28 -8.01 1.99 -2.68
N ILE A 29 -7.33 2.07 -3.82
CA ILE A 29 -5.90 2.40 -3.87
C ILE A 29 -5.59 3.55 -4.83
N LYS A 30 -4.44 4.19 -4.59
CA LYS A 30 -3.85 5.17 -5.51
C LYS A 30 -2.34 5.13 -5.42
N LEU A 31 -1.66 5.09 -6.58
CA LEU A 31 -0.23 5.33 -6.64
C LEU A 31 0.10 6.77 -6.30
N VAL A 32 1.05 6.96 -5.39
CA VAL A 32 1.52 8.27 -4.94
C VAL A 32 3.04 8.24 -4.79
N SER A 33 3.68 9.40 -4.90
CA SER A 33 5.06 9.52 -4.46
C SER A 33 5.16 9.22 -2.97
N THR A 34 6.22 8.53 -2.57
CA THR A 34 6.45 8.16 -1.17
C THR A 34 6.50 9.43 -0.32
N PRO A 35 5.63 9.57 0.70
CA PRO A 35 5.65 10.74 1.55
C PRO A 35 7.00 10.89 2.26
N ARG A 36 7.62 12.07 2.14
CA ARG A 36 8.96 12.36 2.72
C ARG A 36 9.07 12.12 4.23
N LYS A 37 7.95 12.11 4.94
CA LYS A 37 7.90 11.79 6.38
C LYS A 37 8.14 10.30 6.68
N PHE A 38 8.02 9.42 5.69
CA PHE A 38 8.13 7.97 5.84
C PHE A 38 9.39 7.39 5.20
N SER A 39 9.87 7.99 4.11
CA SER A 39 11.15 7.65 3.51
C SER A 39 11.87 8.90 3.00
N SER A 40 13.20 8.86 3.04
CA SER A 40 14.06 9.87 2.41
C SER A 40 14.25 9.63 0.91
N ASP A 41 13.85 8.46 0.42
CA ASP A 41 13.90 8.11 -0.99
C ASP A 41 12.70 8.66 -1.76
N CYS A 42 12.92 9.07 -3.02
CA CYS A 42 11.89 9.56 -3.93
C CYS A 42 11.10 8.42 -4.62
N GLY A 43 10.80 7.35 -3.89
CA GLY A 43 10.12 6.17 -4.43
C GLY A 43 8.62 6.36 -4.69
N ILE A 44 7.97 5.29 -5.16
CA ILE A 44 6.50 5.22 -5.32
C ILE A 44 5.94 4.38 -4.16
N SER A 45 4.76 4.75 -3.67
CA SER A 45 4.03 4.03 -2.63
C SER A 45 2.55 3.94 -3.00
N ILE A 46 1.79 3.11 -2.29
CA ILE A 46 0.35 3.00 -2.46
C ILE A 46 -0.34 3.69 -1.31
N TYR A 47 -1.17 4.70 -1.58
CA TYR A 47 -2.20 5.15 -0.64
C TYR A 47 -3.37 4.18 -0.71
N PHE A 48 -3.93 3.81 0.44
CA PHE A 48 -5.09 2.92 0.50
C PHE A 48 -6.17 3.45 1.45
N GLU A 49 -7.42 3.08 1.15
CA GLU A 49 -8.56 3.13 2.06
C GLU A 49 -9.22 1.75 2.08
N CYS A 50 -9.33 1.15 3.25
CA CYS A 50 -9.94 -0.16 3.46
C CYS A 50 -11.12 -0.04 4.41
N GLN A 51 -12.25 -0.67 4.07
CA GLN A 51 -13.50 -0.51 4.83
C GLN A 51 -13.40 -1.01 6.27
N ASP A 52 -12.71 -2.14 6.50
CA ASP A 52 -12.76 -2.87 7.75
C ASP A 52 -11.41 -2.92 8.48
N ASN A 53 -10.55 -3.89 8.16
CA ASN A 53 -9.23 -4.07 8.77
C ASN A 53 -8.13 -4.30 7.72
N LEU A 54 -6.88 -4.49 8.16
CA LEU A 54 -5.73 -4.65 7.26
C LEU A 54 -5.48 -6.10 6.82
N ASP A 55 -6.23 -7.08 7.32
CA ASP A 55 -5.95 -8.50 7.09
C ASP A 55 -6.06 -8.85 5.61
N ILE A 56 -7.02 -8.27 4.90
CA ILE A 56 -7.19 -8.51 3.46
C ILE A 56 -6.00 -8.00 2.63
N ILE A 57 -5.40 -6.87 3.04
CA ILE A 57 -4.19 -6.34 2.41
C ILE A 57 -3.00 -7.25 2.74
N ASN A 58 -2.88 -7.68 4.01
CA ASN A 58 -1.79 -8.53 4.45
C ASN A 58 -1.81 -9.92 3.79
N MET A 59 -3.00 -10.50 3.63
CA MET A 59 -3.16 -11.75 2.90
C MET A 59 -2.85 -11.60 1.41
N ALA A 60 -3.31 -10.50 0.79
CA ALA A 60 -3.10 -10.29 -0.64
C ALA A 60 -1.62 -10.06 -1.01
N LEU A 61 -0.84 -9.47 -0.11
CA LEU A 61 0.57 -9.11 -0.33
C LEU A 61 1.54 -10.03 0.43
N GLU A 62 1.12 -11.24 0.83
CA GLU A 62 1.90 -12.13 1.72
C GLU A 62 3.32 -12.46 1.22
N ASN A 63 3.57 -12.37 -0.09
CA ASN A 63 4.87 -12.68 -0.73
C ASN A 63 5.66 -11.42 -1.13
N ILE A 64 5.19 -10.23 -0.75
CA ILE A 64 5.80 -8.94 -1.09
C ILE A 64 6.29 -8.29 0.20
N GLU A 65 7.51 -7.74 0.19
CA GLU A 65 8.07 -7.04 1.33
C GLU A 65 7.60 -5.58 1.36
N TYR A 66 6.93 -5.17 2.44
CA TYR A 66 6.40 -3.80 2.57
C TYR A 66 6.24 -3.36 4.03
N GLU A 67 6.05 -2.05 4.23
CA GLU A 67 5.65 -1.45 5.50
C GLU A 67 4.31 -0.71 5.38
N ILE A 68 3.42 -0.85 6.36
CA ILE A 68 2.18 -0.05 6.44
C ILE A 68 2.37 1.12 7.42
N LYS A 69 2.05 2.32 6.96
CA LYS A 69 1.92 3.53 7.78
C LYS A 69 0.46 3.98 7.82
N ILE A 70 -0.22 3.69 8.93
CA ILE A 70 -1.61 4.11 9.15
C ILE A 70 -1.65 5.62 9.35
N LEU A 71 -2.67 6.27 8.79
CA LEU A 71 -2.99 7.66 9.09
C LEU A 71 -4.04 7.70 10.20
N ASP A 72 -3.76 8.47 11.25
CA ASP A 72 -4.72 8.82 12.30
C ASP A 72 -5.90 9.66 11.73
#